data_AF-A0A929YEY7-F1
#
_entry.id   AF-A0A929YEY7-F1
#
_cell.length_a   1.000
_cell.length_b   1.000
_cell.length_c   1.000
_cell.angle_alpha   90.00
_cell.angle_beta   90.00
_cell.angle_gamma   90.00
#
_symmetry.space_group_name_H-M   'P 1'
#
loop_
_entity.id
_entity.type
_entity.pdbx_description
1 polymer ?
#
loop_
_entity_poly.entity_id
_entity_poly.type
_entity_poly.pdbx_seq_one_letter_code
_entity_poly.pdbx_strand_id
1 'polypeptide(L)'
;MKNFKLYNVFFPIWFLLLIPITWLIAIPINFVVDSIVILLSLKVLKIDDSFKKYKKVIFKVFLFGFFADFIGAILLFFIVDLIGRLPESSSIFAWLNSNILIPVMENPFSNLYGFLFMTVIIAMVGFFIYFFNLKFSFSKLDVEEREKKKMALYMAVFTAPYLFYIPTALIFNLQK
;
A
#
# COMPACT_ATOMS: atom_id res chain seq x y z
N MET A 1 -20.90 30.91 4.28
CA MET A 1 -20.95 29.49 3.87
C MET A 1 -20.24 29.36 2.53
N LYS A 2 -19.02 28.80 2.48
CA LYS A 2 -18.37 28.50 1.20
C LYS A 2 -19.10 27.31 0.58
N ASN A 3 -19.63 27.48 -0.63
CA ASN A 3 -20.20 26.41 -1.43
C ASN A 3 -19.11 25.36 -1.71
N PHE A 4 -19.04 24.30 -0.91
CA PHE A 4 -18.26 23.11 -1.22
C PHE A 4 -18.95 22.41 -2.39
N LYS A 5 -18.57 22.78 -3.62
CA LYS A 5 -19.00 22.08 -4.83
C LYS A 5 -18.44 20.66 -4.76
N LEU A 6 -19.32 19.66 -4.84
CA LEU A 6 -19.00 18.22 -4.91
C LEU A 6 -18.00 17.84 -6.03
N TYR A 7 -17.79 18.72 -7.01
CA TYR A 7 -16.78 18.57 -8.06
C TYR A 7 -15.33 18.75 -7.59
N ASN A 8 -15.09 19.27 -6.38
CA ASN A 8 -13.75 19.45 -5.79
C ASN A 8 -13.39 18.35 -4.76
N VAL A 9 -14.13 17.24 -4.72
CA VAL A 9 -13.74 16.11 -3.85
C VAL A 9 -12.58 15.38 -4.53
N PHE A 10 -11.37 15.83 -4.24
CA PHE A 10 -10.13 15.20 -4.68
C PHE A 10 -9.89 13.95 -3.83
N PHE A 11 -10.10 12.78 -4.40
CA PHE A 11 -9.78 11.52 -3.73
C PHE A 11 -8.28 11.24 -3.82
N PRO A 12 -7.64 10.84 -2.73
CA PRO A 12 -6.24 10.47 -2.74
C PRO A 12 -6.07 9.13 -3.46
N ILE A 13 -4.87 8.88 -3.96
CA ILE A 13 -4.60 7.69 -4.77
C ILE A 13 -4.81 6.40 -4.01
N TRP A 14 -4.47 6.35 -2.72
CA TRP A 14 -4.71 5.18 -1.88
C TRP A 14 -6.19 4.82 -1.76
N PHE A 15 -7.10 5.81 -1.87
CA PHE A 15 -8.55 5.58 -1.81
C PHE A 15 -9.06 4.86 -3.06
N LEU A 16 -8.36 4.97 -4.19
CA LEU A 16 -8.73 4.28 -5.42
C LEU A 16 -8.81 2.76 -5.23
N LEU A 17 -7.98 2.17 -4.36
CA LEU A 17 -8.05 0.74 -4.04
C LEU A 17 -9.38 0.29 -3.43
N LEU A 18 -10.17 1.19 -2.86
CA LEU A 18 -11.49 0.88 -2.30
C LEU A 18 -12.60 0.87 -3.35
N ILE A 19 -12.31 1.34 -4.57
CA ILE A 19 -13.29 1.46 -5.66
C ILE A 19 -13.11 0.28 -6.62
N PRO A 20 -14.08 -0.66 -6.74
CA PRO A 20 -13.90 -1.89 -7.52
C PRO A 20 -13.50 -1.70 -8.99
N ILE A 21 -13.91 -0.59 -9.63
CA ILE A 21 -13.56 -0.35 -11.04
C ILE A 21 -12.05 -0.15 -11.25
N THR A 22 -11.33 0.38 -10.25
CA THR A 22 -9.88 0.63 -10.35
C THR A 22 -9.08 -0.67 -10.29
N TRP A 23 -9.70 -1.76 -9.79
CA TRP A 23 -9.07 -3.06 -9.70
C TRP A 23 -8.72 -3.63 -11.08
N LEU A 24 -9.44 -3.22 -12.13
CA LEU A 24 -9.09 -3.56 -13.51
C LEU A 24 -7.66 -3.14 -13.90
N ILE A 25 -7.12 -2.11 -13.26
CA ILE A 25 -5.76 -1.61 -13.48
C ILE A 25 -4.85 -2.04 -12.33
N ALA A 26 -5.29 -1.92 -11.07
CA ALA A 26 -4.47 -2.22 -9.90
C ALA A 26 -4.06 -3.70 -9.83
N ILE A 27 -4.97 -4.63 -10.14
CA ILE A 27 -4.68 -6.08 -10.10
C ILE A 27 -3.59 -6.46 -11.12
N PRO A 28 -3.69 -6.11 -12.42
CA PRO A 28 -2.64 -6.43 -13.38
C PRO A 28 -1.29 -5.83 -13.02
N ILE A 29 -1.25 -4.57 -12.57
CA ILE A 29 0.01 -3.91 -12.18
C ILE A 29 0.63 -4.63 -10.98
N ASN A 30 -0.15 -4.91 -9.94
CA ASN A 30 0.33 -5.61 -8.75
C ASN A 30 0.85 -7.02 -9.10
N PHE A 31 0.14 -7.77 -9.95
CA PHE A 31 0.59 -9.08 -10.43
C PHE A 31 1.94 -9.02 -11.18
N VAL A 32 2.16 -7.99 -12.00
CA VAL A 32 3.42 -7.80 -12.72
C VAL A 32 4.56 -7.48 -11.74
N VAL A 33 4.34 -6.56 -10.81
CA VAL A 33 5.34 -6.19 -9.79
C VAL A 33 5.71 -7.40 -8.94
N ASP A 34 4.73 -8.13 -8.42
CA ASP A 34 4.96 -9.35 -7.64
C ASP A 34 5.71 -10.40 -8.44
N SER A 35 5.38 -10.56 -9.72
CA SER A 35 6.10 -11.49 -10.59
C SER A 35 7.57 -11.12 -10.74
N ILE A 36 7.87 -9.84 -10.96
CA ILE A 36 9.25 -9.35 -11.07
C ILE A 36 10.00 -9.61 -9.76
N VAL A 37 9.40 -9.26 -8.61
CA VAL A 37 10.07 -9.42 -7.30
C VAL A 37 10.30 -10.88 -6.94
N ILE A 38 9.36 -11.79 -7.21
CA ILE A 38 9.56 -13.23 -6.98
C ILE A 38 10.67 -13.78 -7.90
N LEU A 39 10.65 -13.45 -9.20
CA LEU A 39 11.65 -13.95 -10.13
C LEU A 39 13.06 -13.42 -9.79
N LEU A 40 13.17 -12.14 -9.43
CA LEU A 40 14.42 -11.55 -8.99
C LEU A 40 14.89 -12.14 -7.67
N SER A 41 14.01 -12.33 -6.69
CA SER A 41 14.38 -12.95 -5.41
C SER A 41 14.92 -14.36 -5.58
N LEU A 42 14.25 -15.20 -6.37
CA LEU A 42 14.71 -16.55 -6.68
C LEU A 42 16.09 -16.54 -7.38
N LYS A 43 16.32 -15.60 -8.30
CA LYS A 43 17.59 -15.45 -9.01
C LYS A 43 18.73 -14.97 -8.10
N VAL A 44 18.47 -13.96 -7.26
CA VAL A 44 19.44 -13.38 -6.33
C VAL A 44 19.85 -14.40 -5.27
N LEU A 45 18.90 -15.20 -4.78
CA LEU A 45 19.15 -16.26 -3.80
C LEU A 45 19.66 -17.56 -4.44
N LYS A 46 19.88 -17.58 -5.76
CA LYS A 46 20.38 -18.74 -6.52
C LYS A 46 19.55 -20.01 -6.29
N ILE A 47 18.22 -19.87 -6.24
CA ILE A 47 17.31 -20.99 -6.02
C ILE A 47 17.01 -21.68 -7.35
N ASP A 48 17.38 -22.96 -7.46
CA ASP A 48 17.12 -23.80 -8.64
C ASP A 48 15.63 -23.94 -8.95
N ASP A 49 15.31 -24.32 -10.19
CA ASP A 49 13.93 -24.48 -10.67
C ASP A 49 13.07 -23.22 -10.48
N SER A 50 13.69 -22.03 -10.66
CA SER A 50 13.07 -20.75 -10.28
C SER A 50 11.70 -20.55 -10.93
N PHE A 51 11.54 -20.85 -12.22
CA PHE A 51 10.26 -20.66 -12.90
C PHE A 51 9.16 -21.63 -12.42
N LYS A 52 9.53 -22.87 -12.08
CA LYS A 52 8.60 -23.86 -11.50
C LYS A 52 8.15 -23.44 -10.11
N LYS A 53 9.08 -22.95 -9.28
CA LYS A 53 8.80 -22.40 -7.95
C LYS A 53 7.94 -21.14 -8.02
N TYR A 54 8.24 -20.22 -8.94
CA TYR A 54 7.45 -19.03 -9.23
C TYR A 54 5.98 -19.38 -9.52
N LYS A 55 5.71 -20.27 -10.49
CA LYS A 55 4.33 -20.67 -10.84
C LYS A 55 3.55 -21.24 -9.68
N LYS A 56 4.23 -21.93 -8.74
CA LYS A 56 3.60 -22.54 -7.56
C LYS A 56 3.11 -21.49 -6.56
N VAL A 57 3.76 -20.33 -6.48
CA VAL A 57 3.49 -19.33 -5.43
C VAL A 57 2.83 -18.06 -5.93
N ILE A 58 3.05 -17.66 -7.20
CA ILE A 58 2.66 -16.34 -7.71
C ILE A 58 1.20 -15.98 -7.43
N PHE A 59 0.26 -16.91 -7.66
CA PHE A 59 -1.16 -16.63 -7.43
C PHE A 59 -1.47 -16.27 -5.97
N LYS A 60 -0.82 -16.95 -5.01
CA LYS A 60 -0.98 -16.62 -3.58
C LYS A 60 -0.28 -15.34 -3.20
N VAL A 61 0.93 -15.13 -3.72
CA VAL A 61 1.70 -13.91 -3.44
C VAL A 61 0.92 -12.68 -3.88
N PHE A 62 0.45 -12.68 -5.13
CA PHE A 62 -0.43 -11.66 -5.68
C PHE A 62 -1.68 -11.43 -4.83
N LEU A 63 -2.40 -12.50 -4.50
CA LEU A 63 -3.64 -12.37 -3.74
C LEU A 63 -3.42 -11.77 -2.34
N PHE A 64 -2.38 -12.24 -1.63
CA PHE A 64 -2.07 -11.74 -0.29
C PHE A 64 -1.42 -10.35 -0.32
N GLY A 65 -0.65 -10.01 -1.36
CA GLY A 65 -0.11 -8.68 -1.57
C GLY A 65 -1.23 -7.66 -1.74
N PHE A 66 -2.11 -7.88 -2.73
CA PHE A 66 -3.27 -7.04 -2.96
C PHE A 66 -4.20 -6.95 -1.73
N PHE A 67 -4.39 -8.05 -1.01
CA PHE A 67 -5.18 -8.06 0.22
C PHE A 67 -4.54 -7.23 1.34
N ALA A 68 -3.22 -7.27 1.51
CA ALA A 68 -2.52 -6.43 2.47
C ALA A 68 -2.65 -4.94 2.14
N ASP A 69 -2.50 -4.58 0.86
CA ASP A 69 -2.70 -3.20 0.39
C ASP A 69 -4.12 -2.72 0.66
N PHE A 70 -5.11 -3.58 0.43
CA PHE A 70 -6.52 -3.31 0.69
C PHE A 70 -6.80 -3.08 2.18
N ILE A 71 -6.22 -3.90 3.08
CA ILE A 71 -6.29 -3.68 4.53
C ILE A 71 -5.69 -2.30 4.89
N GLY A 72 -4.55 -1.94 4.30
CA GLY A 72 -3.92 -0.64 4.50
C GLY A 72 -4.84 0.52 4.10
N ALA A 73 -5.46 0.44 2.92
CA ALA A 73 -6.38 1.45 2.43
C ALA A 73 -7.64 1.57 3.31
N ILE A 74 -8.20 0.46 3.77
CA ILE A 74 -9.35 0.45 4.69
C ILE A 74 -8.98 1.10 6.03
N LEU A 75 -7.85 0.72 6.62
CA LEU A 75 -7.41 1.30 7.88
C LEU A 75 -7.21 2.80 7.74
N LEU A 76 -6.56 3.23 6.66
CA LEU A 76 -6.31 4.62 6.37
C LEU A 76 -7.62 5.40 6.20
N PHE A 77 -8.60 4.82 5.50
CA PHE A 77 -9.95 5.38 5.37
C PHE A 77 -10.61 5.60 6.73
N PHE A 78 -10.62 4.60 7.61
CA PHE A 78 -11.22 4.74 8.93
C PHE A 78 -10.52 5.79 9.81
N ILE A 79 -9.19 5.88 9.75
CA ILE A 79 -8.46 6.90 10.51
C ILE A 79 -8.80 8.31 9.99
N VAL A 80 -8.82 8.49 8.68
CA VAL A 80 -9.18 9.75 8.02
C VAL A 80 -10.63 10.15 8.33
N ASP A 81 -11.58 9.23 8.21
CA ASP A 81 -12.99 9.47 8.57
C ASP A 81 -13.16 9.80 10.05
N LEU A 82 -12.45 9.10 10.94
CA LEU A 82 -12.48 9.38 12.37
C LEU A 82 -11.96 10.78 12.69
N ILE A 83 -10.79 11.16 12.16
CA ILE A 83 -10.21 12.50 12.39
C ILE A 83 -11.12 13.58 11.81
N GLY A 84 -11.67 13.37 10.61
CA GLY A 84 -12.57 14.32 9.94
C GLY A 84 -13.90 14.57 10.67
N ARG A 85 -14.32 13.68 11.57
CA ARG A 85 -15.52 13.84 12.42
C ARG A 85 -15.25 14.54 13.74
N LEU A 86 -13.98 14.76 14.12
CA LEU A 86 -13.64 15.40 15.38
C LEU A 86 -13.93 16.91 15.32
N PRO A 87 -14.49 17.50 16.41
CA PRO A 87 -14.76 18.93 16.44
C PRO A 87 -13.46 19.74 16.56
N GLU A 88 -13.23 20.70 15.67
CA GLU A 88 -12.01 21.53 15.68
C GLU A 88 -11.91 22.49 16.88
N SER A 89 -12.85 22.45 17.82
CA SER A 89 -12.85 23.29 19.02
C SER A 89 -11.71 22.98 19.99
N SER A 90 -11.07 21.80 19.89
CA SER A 90 -9.90 21.45 20.69
C SER A 90 -8.60 21.66 19.90
N SER A 91 -7.56 22.14 20.58
CA SER A 91 -6.23 22.37 19.98
C SER A 91 -5.62 21.08 19.41
N ILE A 92 -5.88 19.94 20.03
CA ILE A 92 -5.40 18.63 19.59
C ILE A 92 -6.10 18.20 18.30
N PHE A 93 -7.41 18.39 18.19
CA PHE A 93 -8.16 17.96 16.99
C PHE A 93 -7.84 18.86 15.79
N ALA A 94 -7.68 20.17 16.00
CA ALA A 94 -7.16 21.07 14.98
C ALA A 94 -5.73 20.69 14.53
N TRP A 95 -4.88 20.26 15.47
CA TRP A 95 -3.54 19.76 15.16
C TRP A 95 -3.58 18.48 14.32
N LEU A 96 -4.41 17.50 14.68
CA LEU A 96 -4.58 16.26 13.91
C LEU A 96 -5.11 16.52 12.51
N ASN A 97 -6.07 17.44 12.36
CA ASN A 97 -6.60 17.80 11.06
C ASN A 97 -5.49 18.39 10.16
N SER A 98 -4.78 19.39 10.67
CA SER A 98 -3.74 20.11 9.92
C SER A 98 -2.47 19.30 9.64
N ASN A 99 -2.06 18.43 10.58
CA ASN A 99 -0.78 17.71 10.50
C ASN A 99 -0.89 16.26 10.01
N ILE A 100 -2.08 15.65 10.06
CA ILE A 100 -2.30 14.25 9.64
C ILE A 100 -3.35 14.18 8.53
N LEU A 101 -4.58 14.67 8.76
CA LEU A 101 -5.69 14.51 7.81
C LEU A 101 -5.38 15.16 6.46
N ILE A 102 -5.11 16.47 6.46
CA ILE A 102 -4.85 17.23 5.23
C ILE A 102 -3.65 16.64 4.45
N PRO A 103 -2.48 16.38 5.07
CA PRO A 103 -1.36 15.74 4.37
C PRO A 103 -1.69 14.38 3.77
N VAL A 104 -2.37 13.50 4.51
CA VAL A 104 -2.75 12.16 4.02
C VAL A 104 -3.73 12.23 2.83
N MET A 105 -4.57 13.27 2.80
CA MET A 105 -5.57 13.48 1.77
C MET A 105 -5.02 14.16 0.51
N GLU A 106 -4.04 15.05 0.66
CA GLU A 106 -3.56 15.89 -0.44
C GLU A 106 -2.10 15.59 -0.83
N ASN A 107 -1.18 15.68 0.12
CA ASN A 107 0.24 15.51 -0.10
C ASN A 107 0.93 15.06 1.20
N PRO A 108 1.31 13.77 1.33
CA PRO A 108 1.98 13.29 2.53
C PRO A 108 3.33 13.98 2.81
N PHE A 109 3.96 14.59 1.81
CA PHE A 109 5.22 15.33 1.96
C PHE A 109 5.04 16.80 2.36
N SER A 110 3.80 17.28 2.51
CA SER A 110 3.52 18.68 2.88
C SER A 110 4.06 19.05 4.27
N ASN A 111 4.20 18.08 5.18
CA ASN A 111 4.89 18.27 6.46
C ASN A 111 5.46 16.94 6.98
N LEU A 112 6.29 17.03 8.02
CA LEU A 112 6.98 15.89 8.61
C LEU A 112 6.01 14.86 9.23
N TYR A 113 4.94 15.31 9.88
CA TYR A 113 4.00 14.43 10.59
C TYR A 113 3.19 13.57 9.63
N GLY A 114 2.66 14.15 8.56
CA GLY A 114 1.97 13.44 7.49
C GLY A 114 2.86 12.41 6.80
N PHE A 115 4.12 12.78 6.54
CA PHE A 115 5.09 11.87 5.94
C PHE A 115 5.35 10.67 6.85
N LEU A 116 5.70 10.91 8.11
CA LEU A 116 5.98 9.84 9.08
C LEU A 116 4.76 8.96 9.32
N PHE A 117 3.57 9.55 9.41
CA PHE A 117 2.33 8.81 9.57
C PHE A 117 2.09 7.88 8.37
N MET A 118 2.26 8.38 7.15
CA MET A 118 2.15 7.57 5.94
C MET A 118 3.22 6.46 5.90
N THR A 119 4.45 6.75 6.34
CA THR A 119 5.51 5.74 6.48
C THR A 119 5.09 4.60 7.40
N VAL A 120 4.48 4.91 8.54
CA VAL A 120 3.99 3.90 9.49
C VAL A 120 2.93 3.02 8.86
N ILE A 121 1.97 3.60 8.13
CA ILE A 121 0.92 2.84 7.43
C ILE A 121 1.54 1.90 6.39
N ILE A 122 2.44 2.39 5.54
CA ILE A 122 3.10 1.58 4.51
C ILE A 122 3.98 0.49 5.13
N ALA A 123 4.72 0.80 6.20
CA ALA A 123 5.53 -0.18 6.92
C ALA A 123 4.66 -1.29 7.54
N MET A 124 3.49 -0.93 8.08
CA MET A 124 2.53 -1.89 8.60
C MET A 124 1.96 -2.79 7.48
N VAL A 125 1.66 -2.23 6.30
CA VAL A 125 1.26 -3.03 5.13
C VAL A 125 2.40 -3.97 4.71
N GLY A 126 3.63 -3.46 4.63
CA GLY A 126 4.82 -4.29 4.36
C GLY A 126 4.98 -5.44 5.36
N PHE A 127 4.71 -5.21 6.64
CA PHE A 127 4.67 -6.26 7.65
C PHE A 127 3.61 -7.32 7.35
N PHE A 128 2.40 -6.94 6.92
CA PHE A 128 1.38 -7.91 6.51
C PHE A 128 1.80 -8.69 5.26
N ILE A 129 2.40 -8.03 4.26
CA ILE A 129 2.96 -8.69 3.07
C ILE A 129 4.01 -9.72 3.47
N TYR A 130 4.94 -9.36 4.37
CA TYR A 130 5.94 -10.29 4.90
C TYR A 130 5.27 -11.50 5.55
N PHE A 131 4.37 -11.23 6.50
CA PHE A 131 3.71 -12.25 7.30
C PHE A 131 2.89 -13.22 6.44
N PHE A 132 2.07 -12.70 5.53
CA PHE A 132 1.25 -13.53 4.66
C PHE A 132 2.08 -14.36 3.70
N ASN A 133 3.14 -13.78 3.11
CA ASN A 133 3.98 -14.52 2.19
C ASN A 133 4.77 -15.62 2.88
N LEU A 134 5.37 -15.34 4.05
CA LEU A 134 6.09 -16.35 4.82
C LEU A 134 5.15 -17.47 5.28
N LYS A 135 4.00 -17.12 5.86
CA LYS A 135 3.08 -18.08 6.50
C LYS A 135 2.24 -18.87 5.49
N PHE A 136 1.79 -18.25 4.40
CA PHE A 136 0.80 -18.85 3.50
C PHE A 136 1.31 -19.08 2.08
N SER A 137 1.99 -18.12 1.47
CA SER A 137 2.46 -18.22 0.08
C SER A 137 3.63 -19.20 -0.07
N PHE A 138 4.63 -19.08 0.80
CA PHE A 138 5.88 -19.85 0.72
C PHE A 138 5.91 -21.11 1.58
N SER A 139 4.88 -21.35 2.39
CA SER A 139 4.82 -22.50 3.31
C SER A 139 5.07 -23.85 2.62
N LYS A 140 4.50 -24.04 1.42
CA LYS A 140 4.63 -25.28 0.61
C LYS A 140 5.78 -25.24 -0.40
N LEU A 141 6.64 -24.23 -0.35
CA LEU A 141 7.79 -24.14 -1.25
C LEU A 141 8.93 -25.04 -0.73
N ASP A 142 9.53 -25.81 -1.63
CA ASP A 142 10.69 -26.66 -1.31
C ASP A 142 11.97 -25.81 -1.40
N VAL A 143 12.14 -24.98 -0.38
CA VAL A 143 13.21 -23.99 -0.21
C VAL A 143 13.49 -23.91 1.29
N GLU A 144 14.75 -23.70 1.67
CA GLU A 144 15.15 -23.54 3.06
C GLU A 144 14.39 -22.37 3.73
N GLU A 145 14.02 -22.54 4.99
CA GLU A 145 13.28 -21.53 5.75
C GLU A 145 13.99 -20.16 5.79
N ARG A 146 15.32 -20.15 5.82
CA ARG A 146 16.12 -18.92 5.76
C ARG A 146 15.87 -18.13 4.48
N GLU A 147 15.81 -18.83 3.35
CA GLU A 147 15.60 -18.22 2.05
C GLU A 147 14.14 -17.79 1.88
N LYS A 148 13.17 -18.53 2.43
CA LYS A 148 11.76 -18.09 2.48
C LYS A 148 11.60 -16.77 3.24
N LYS A 149 12.30 -16.59 4.36
CA LYS A 149 12.28 -15.32 5.12
C LYS A 149 12.87 -14.17 4.31
N LYS A 150 13.97 -14.39 3.59
CA LYS A 150 14.54 -13.37 2.69
C LYS A 150 13.59 -13.03 1.54
N MET A 151 12.99 -14.04 0.90
CA MET A 151 11.98 -13.83 -0.15
C MET A 151 10.80 -13.01 0.39
N ALA A 152 10.28 -13.35 1.57
CA ALA A 152 9.18 -12.61 2.19
C ALA A 152 9.57 -11.17 2.52
N LEU A 153 10.82 -10.94 2.95
CA LEU A 153 11.34 -9.59 3.18
C LEU A 153 11.46 -8.80 1.87
N TYR A 154 11.93 -9.43 0.79
CA TYR A 154 11.98 -8.78 -0.53
C TYR A 154 10.58 -8.41 -1.01
N MET A 155 9.57 -9.26 -0.83
CA MET A 155 8.18 -8.90 -1.11
C MET A 155 7.78 -7.68 -0.27
N ALA A 156 7.93 -7.74 1.05
CA ALA A 156 7.53 -6.68 1.96
C ALA A 156 8.17 -5.32 1.68
N VAL A 157 9.40 -5.30 1.19
CA VAL A 157 10.10 -4.07 0.83
C VAL A 157 9.69 -3.64 -0.57
N PHE A 158 9.80 -4.48 -1.59
CA PHE A 158 9.63 -4.03 -2.98
C PHE A 158 8.18 -3.92 -3.44
N THR A 159 7.22 -4.49 -2.69
CA THR A 159 5.80 -4.53 -3.08
C THR A 159 4.88 -3.85 -2.08
N ALA A 160 5.44 -3.18 -1.06
CA ALA A 160 4.66 -2.28 -0.22
C ALA A 160 3.98 -1.18 -1.07
N PRO A 161 2.83 -0.63 -0.64
CA PRO A 161 2.02 0.26 -1.44
C PRO A 161 2.58 1.69 -1.43
N TYR A 162 3.77 1.90 -1.99
CA TYR A 162 4.42 3.22 -2.09
C TYR A 162 3.60 4.23 -2.88
N LEU A 163 2.64 3.76 -3.68
CA LEU A 163 1.63 4.60 -4.33
C LEU A 163 0.85 5.47 -3.32
N PHE A 164 0.79 5.08 -2.04
CA PHE A 164 0.12 5.86 -1.00
C PHE A 164 0.82 7.19 -0.72
N TYR A 165 2.11 7.31 -1.05
CA TYR A 165 2.82 8.59 -0.96
C TYR A 165 2.48 9.56 -2.07
N ILE A 166 1.90 9.11 -3.19
CA ILE A 166 1.76 9.98 -4.36
C ILE A 166 0.78 11.11 -4.03
N PRO A 167 1.21 12.38 -4.14
CA PRO A 167 0.34 13.52 -3.93
C PRO A 167 -0.79 13.56 -4.94
N THR A 168 -1.99 13.81 -4.44
CA THR A 168 -3.22 13.93 -5.23
C THR A 168 -3.06 14.99 -6.32
N ALA A 169 -2.39 16.11 -6.02
CA ALA A 169 -2.16 17.23 -6.94
C ALA A 169 -1.37 16.87 -8.22
N LEU A 170 -0.49 15.86 -8.19
CA LEU A 170 0.28 15.45 -9.37
C LEU A 170 -0.61 14.87 -10.47
N ILE A 171 -1.70 14.20 -10.10
CA ILE A 171 -2.66 13.65 -11.08
C ILE A 171 -3.48 14.77 -11.72
N PHE A 172 -3.91 15.76 -10.94
CA PHE A 172 -4.80 16.81 -11.43
C PHE A 172 -4.10 17.86 -12.30
N ASN A 173 -2.81 18.13 -12.06
CA ASN A 173 -2.04 19.02 -12.94
C ASN A 173 -1.75 18.42 -14.33
N LEU A 174 -1.92 17.12 -14.53
CA LEU A 174 -1.81 16.47 -15.84
C LEU A 174 -3.08 16.64 -16.70
N GLN A 175 -4.16 17.20 -16.15
CA GLN A 175 -5.43 17.43 -16.84
C GLN A 175 -5.60 18.89 -17.33
N LYS A 176 -4.58 19.74 -17.15
CA LYS A 176 -4.48 21.10 -17.70
C LYS A 176 -3.44 21.13 -18.81
#